data_AF-A0A7Y2ZL27-F1
#
_entry.id   AF-A0A7Y2ZL27-F1
#
_cell.length_a   1.000
_cell.length_b   1.000
_cell.length_c   1.000
_cell.angle_alpha   90.00
_cell.angle_beta   90.00
_cell.angle_gamma   90.00
#
_symmetry.space_group_name_H-M   'P 1'
#
loop_
_entity.id
_entity.type
_entity.pdbx_description
1 polymer ?
#
loop_
_entity_poly.entity_id
_entity_poly.type
_entity_poly.pdbx_seq_one_letter_code
_entity_poly.pdbx_strand_id
1 'polypeptide(L)'
;HPEITDGDIYIYGNYNNYALNDSNKMEWNSSSGLYEKQMVLKQGFYNYKYVIVDANNILHEGAISGDFDVTENNYKVIVYYRDLGARYDQIIGLGESTSLKISN
;
A
#
# COMPACT_ATOMS: atom_id res chain seq x y z
N HIS A 1 19.34 -2.40 10.43
CA HIS A 1 18.53 -3.40 11.16
C HIS A 1 19.04 -4.79 10.81
N PRO A 2 18.89 -5.80 11.69
CA PRO A 2 19.18 -7.18 11.31
C PRO A 2 18.31 -7.61 10.11
N GLU A 3 18.79 -8.56 9.32
CA GLU A 3 18.04 -9.19 8.24
C GLU A 3 16.74 -9.79 8.80
N ILE A 4 15.62 -9.45 8.17
CA ILE A 4 14.30 -10.00 8.45
C ILE A 4 14.28 -11.42 7.91
N THR A 5 14.04 -12.38 8.80
CA THR A 5 14.04 -13.82 8.48
C THR A 5 12.64 -14.38 8.23
N ASP A 6 11.59 -13.66 8.64
CA ASP A 6 10.20 -14.15 8.62
C ASP A 6 9.27 -13.18 7.88
N GLY A 7 9.73 -12.71 6.72
CA GLY A 7 8.95 -11.83 5.86
C GLY A 7 9.80 -11.11 4.82
N ASP A 8 9.11 -10.57 3.82
CA ASP A 8 9.70 -9.87 2.70
C ASP A 8 9.33 -8.39 2.74
N ILE A 9 10.30 -7.52 2.44
CA ILE A 9 10.08 -6.07 2.36
C ILE A 9 9.79 -5.68 0.91
N TYR A 10 8.77 -4.85 0.70
CA TYR A 10 8.42 -4.32 -0.60
C TYR A 10 8.36 -2.80 -0.62
N ILE A 11 8.73 -2.22 -1.76
CA ILE A 11 8.46 -0.82 -2.09
C ILE A 11 7.01 -0.73 -2.57
N TYR A 12 6.15 -0.10 -1.79
CA TYR A 12 4.70 -0.08 -1.99
C TYR A 12 4.20 1.32 -2.37
N GLY A 13 3.39 1.41 -3.42
CA GLY A 13 2.81 2.69 -3.83
C GLY A 13 1.99 2.60 -5.11
N ASN A 14 1.44 3.73 -5.53
CA ASN A 14 0.56 3.80 -6.71
C ASN A 14 1.32 3.66 -8.04
N TYR A 15 2.64 3.79 -8.05
CA TYR A 15 3.45 3.69 -9.29
C TYR A 15 3.27 2.36 -10.03
N ASN A 16 2.92 1.28 -9.32
CA ASN A 16 2.60 -0.03 -9.87
C ASN A 16 1.23 -0.55 -9.41
N ASN A 17 0.30 0.37 -9.08
CA ASN A 17 -1.03 0.03 -8.58
C ASN A 17 -0.99 -0.88 -7.33
N TYR A 18 -0.06 -0.62 -6.40
CA TYR A 18 0.06 -1.34 -5.13
C TYR A 18 0.32 -2.85 -5.28
N ALA A 19 0.81 -3.30 -6.44
CA ALA A 19 1.14 -4.69 -6.65
C ALA A 19 2.38 -5.11 -5.86
N LEU A 20 2.38 -6.33 -5.31
CA LEU A 20 3.51 -6.94 -4.62
C LEU A 20 4.08 -8.05 -5.50
N ASN A 21 5.29 -7.86 -6.02
CA ASN A 21 5.95 -8.80 -6.91
C ASN A 21 7.48 -8.63 -6.87
N ASP A 22 8.21 -9.47 -7.61
CA ASP A 22 9.67 -9.46 -7.56
C ASP A 22 10.31 -8.15 -8.05
N SER A 23 9.58 -7.33 -8.83
CA SER A 23 10.10 -6.04 -9.31
C SER A 23 10.19 -4.98 -8.21
N ASN A 24 9.42 -5.13 -7.13
CA ASN A 24 9.42 -4.21 -6.00
C ASN A 24 9.77 -4.86 -4.65
N LYS A 25 10.08 -6.16 -4.63
CA LYS A 25 10.70 -6.84 -3.49
C LYS A 25 12.12 -6.33 -3.26
N MET A 26 12.43 -5.91 -2.03
CA MET A 26 13.76 -5.47 -1.63
C MET A 26 14.66 -6.65 -1.30
N GLU A 27 15.96 -6.47 -1.54
CA GLU A 27 16.96 -7.51 -1.34
C GLU A 27 17.94 -7.06 -0.25
N TRP A 28 18.29 -7.98 0.66
CA TRP A 28 19.27 -7.70 1.70
C TRP A 28 20.68 -7.71 1.11
N ASN A 29 21.39 -6.59 1.22
CA ASN A 29 22.78 -6.48 0.84
C ASN A 29 23.67 -6.66 2.08
N SER A 30 24.30 -7.83 2.20
CA SER A 30 25.17 -8.16 3.34
C SER A 30 26.41 -7.27 3.44
N SER A 31 26.82 -6.62 2.36
CA SER A 31 28.01 -5.76 2.34
C SER A 31 27.72 -4.38 2.92
N SER A 32 26.54 -3.81 2.64
CA SER A 32 26.09 -2.53 3.19
C SER A 32 25.29 -2.68 4.48
N GLY A 33 24.75 -3.87 4.75
CA GLY A 33 23.85 -4.14 5.87
C GLY A 33 22.49 -3.43 5.70
N LEU A 34 22.04 -3.24 4.46
CA LEU A 34 20.83 -2.52 4.10
C LEU A 34 19.98 -3.30 3.11
N TYR A 35 18.68 -3.01 3.11
CA TYR A 35 17.77 -3.46 2.06
C TYR A 35 17.84 -2.50 0.87
N GLU A 36 18.03 -3.05 -0.31
CA GLU A 36 18.24 -2.28 -1.54
C GLU A 36 17.36 -2.83 -2.68
N LYS A 37 16.90 -1.95 -3.57
CA LYS A 37 16.24 -2.34 -4.82
C LYS A 37 16.50 -1.31 -5.90
N GLN A 38 16.86 -1.78 -7.09
CA GLN A 38 16.95 -0.96 -8.29
C GLN A 38 15.67 -1.08 -9.09
N MET A 39 15.05 0.06 -9.42
CA MET A 39 13.80 0.12 -10.19
C MET A 39 13.92 1.13 -11.33
N VAL A 40 13.41 0.78 -12.50
CA VAL A 40 13.30 1.71 -13.63
C VAL A 40 11.91 2.34 -13.58
N LEU A 41 11.87 3.66 -13.40
CA LEU A 41 10.64 4.44 -13.35
C LEU A 41 10.66 5.53 -14.42
N LYS A 42 9.48 5.93 -14.88
CA LYS A 42 9.35 7.11 -15.73
C LYS A 42 9.72 8.36 -14.92
N GLN A 43 10.21 9.42 -15.57
CA GLN A 43 10.46 10.68 -14.86
C GLN A 43 9.15 11.28 -14.34
N GLY A 44 9.13 11.67 -13.07
CA GLY A 44 7.94 12.20 -12.41
C GLY A 44 8.07 12.16 -10.89
N PHE A 45 6.97 12.50 -10.21
CA PHE A 45 6.87 12.46 -8.76
C PHE A 45 6.13 11.18 -8.33
N TYR A 46 6.69 10.46 -7.34
CA TYR A 46 6.11 9.23 -6.82
C TYR A 46 6.11 9.23 -5.29
N ASN A 47 4.96 8.89 -4.71
CA ASN A 47 4.85 8.54 -3.31
C ASN A 47 4.97 7.02 -3.17
N TYR A 48 5.79 6.58 -2.22
CA TYR A 48 5.95 5.19 -1.87
C TYR A 48 6.23 5.06 -0.36
N LYS A 49 5.98 3.87 0.16
CA LYS A 49 6.35 3.46 1.52
C LYS A 49 6.91 2.05 1.51
N TYR A 50 7.44 1.59 2.64
CA TYR A 50 7.93 0.24 2.79
C TYR A 50 6.93 -0.59 3.61
N VAL A 51 6.62 -1.78 3.13
CA VAL A 51 5.69 -2.71 3.77
C VAL A 51 6.34 -4.08 3.92
N ILE A 52 5.87 -4.85 4.90
CA ILE A 52 6.33 -6.23 5.12
C ILE A 52 5.19 -7.18 4.76
N VAL A 53 5.50 -8.25 4.03
CA VAL A 53 4.63 -9.40 3.85
C VAL A 53 5.21 -10.55 4.66
N ASP A 54 4.45 -11.09 5.60
CA ASP A 54 4.91 -12.24 6.41
C ASP A 54 4.75 -13.58 5.67
N ALA A 55 5.23 -14.66 6.27
CA ALA A 55 5.13 -16.01 5.72
C ALA A 55 3.68 -16.49 5.48
N ASN A 56 2.68 -15.86 6.10
CA ASN A 56 1.26 -16.15 5.90
C ASN A 56 0.62 -15.29 4.81
N ASN A 57 1.41 -14.53 4.05
CA ASN A 57 0.96 -13.54 3.06
C ASN A 57 0.10 -12.41 3.65
N ILE A 58 0.29 -12.07 4.94
CA ILE A 58 -0.38 -10.92 5.54
C ILE A 58 0.47 -9.68 5.29
N LEU A 59 -0.19 -8.64 4.76
CA LEU A 59 0.43 -7.35 4.49
C LEU A 59 0.41 -6.48 5.75
N HIS A 60 1.60 -6.10 6.22
CA HIS A 60 1.81 -5.20 7.36
C HIS A 60 2.30 -3.84 6.85
N GLU A 61 1.36 -2.91 6.65
CA GLU A 61 1.63 -1.61 6.05
C GLU A 61 2.39 -0.63 6.98
N GLY A 62 2.23 -0.77 8.30
CA GLY A 62 2.83 0.09 9.32
C GLY A 62 4.10 -0.45 9.95
N ALA A 63 4.55 -1.66 9.59
CA ALA A 63 5.66 -2.32 10.29
C ALA A 63 7.00 -1.57 10.20
N ILE A 64 7.24 -0.85 9.11
CA ILE A 64 8.46 -0.05 8.90
C ILE A 64 8.16 1.44 9.03
N SER A 65 7.09 1.92 8.38
CA SER A 65 6.75 3.34 8.35
C SER A 65 5.98 3.83 9.58
N GLY A 66 5.56 2.93 10.46
CA GLY A 66 4.68 3.23 11.60
C GLY A 66 3.22 3.43 11.19
N ASP A 67 2.33 3.32 12.17
CA ASP A 67 0.92 3.69 12.06
C ASP A 67 0.68 4.94 12.91
N PHE A 68 0.61 6.11 12.27
CA PHE A 68 0.34 7.39 12.95
C PHE A 68 -1.08 7.88 12.64
N ASP A 69 -1.82 8.26 13.68
CA ASP A 69 -3.19 8.79 13.59
C ASP A 69 -3.29 10.11 12.83
N VAL A 70 -2.21 10.91 12.82
CA VAL A 70 -2.09 12.18 12.08
C VAL A 70 -1.75 11.98 10.58
N THR A 71 -1.67 10.73 10.09
CA THR A 71 -1.35 10.50 8.67
C THR A 71 -2.53 10.91 7.78
N GLU A 72 -2.25 11.78 6.80
CA GLU A 72 -3.25 12.23 5.83
C GLU A 72 -3.61 11.09 4.87
N ASN A 73 -4.69 10.38 5.18
CA ASN A 73 -5.23 9.29 4.38
C ASN A 73 -6.49 9.79 3.67
N ASN A 74 -6.60 9.50 2.37
CA ASN A 74 -7.79 9.77 1.57
C ASN A 74 -8.62 8.48 1.46
N TYR A 75 -9.84 8.52 1.97
CA TYR A 75 -10.79 7.41 1.94
C TYR A 75 -11.83 7.66 0.85
N LYS A 76 -12.01 6.67 -0.02
CA LYS A 76 -13.05 6.64 -1.05
C LYS A 76 -14.10 5.60 -0.68
N VAL A 77 -15.34 6.03 -0.54
CA VAL A 77 -16.52 5.18 -0.31
C VAL A 77 -17.32 5.11 -1.60
N ILE A 78 -17.56 3.90 -2.10
CA ILE A 78 -18.37 3.66 -3.29
C ILE A 78 -19.62 2.88 -2.86
N VAL A 79 -20.79 3.46 -3.08
CA VAL A 79 -22.08 2.87 -2.71
C VAL A 79 -22.68 2.18 -3.93
N TYR A 80 -22.87 0.87 -3.82
CA TYR A 80 -23.49 0.05 -4.86
C TYR A 80 -24.94 -0.28 -4.50
N TYR A 81 -25.81 -0.29 -5.50
CA TYR A 81 -27.21 -0.69 -5.40
C TYR A 81 -27.56 -1.65 -6.53
N ARG A 82 -28.33 -2.68 -6.19
CA ARG A 82 -28.82 -3.69 -7.13
C ARG A 82 -30.28 -3.99 -6.83
N ASP A 83 -31.16 -3.65 -7.78
CA ASP A 83 -32.57 -4.03 -7.72
C ASP A 83 -32.78 -5.54 -7.86
N LEU A 84 -33.90 -6.04 -7.32
CA LEU A 84 -34.33 -7.43 -7.52
C LEU A 84 -34.61 -7.68 -9.01
N GLY A 85 -33.78 -8.50 -9.65
CA GLY A 85 -33.85 -8.82 -11.07
C GLY A 85 -32.88 -8.04 -11.97
N ALA A 86 -32.07 -7.14 -11.41
CA ALA A 86 -31.03 -6.43 -12.16
C ALA A 86 -29.87 -7.37 -12.56
N ARG A 87 -29.27 -7.10 -13.72
CA ARG A 87 -28.14 -7.88 -14.28
C ARG A 87 -26.76 -7.32 -13.92
N TYR A 88 -26.70 -6.17 -13.26
CA TYR A 88 -25.44 -5.50 -12.90
C TYR A 88 -25.62 -4.65 -11.64
N ASP A 89 -24.51 -4.36 -10.95
CA ASP A 89 -24.45 -3.42 -9.83
C ASP A 89 -24.38 -1.98 -10.35
N GLN A 90 -25.26 -1.13 -9.84
CA GLN A 90 -25.22 0.31 -10.12
C GLN A 90 -24.42 1.02 -9.04
N ILE A 91 -23.52 1.91 -9.43
CA ILE A 91 -22.91 2.86 -8.48
C ILE A 91 -23.91 4.00 -8.29
N ILE A 92 -24.48 4.11 -7.10
CA ILE A 92 -25.48 5.14 -6.75
C ILE A 92 -24.90 6.26 -5.89
N GLY A 93 -23.63 6.15 -5.48
CA GLY A 93 -22.96 7.19 -4.72
C GLY A 93 -21.45 7.02 -4.66
N LEU A 94 -20.74 8.15 -4.68
CA LEU A 94 -19.31 8.25 -4.45
C LEU A 94 -19.08 9.30 -3.36
N GLY A 95 -18.42 8.92 -2.28
CA GLY A 95 -17.96 9.83 -1.23
C GLY A 95 -16.45 9.80 -1.13
N GLU A 96 -15.81 10.96 -1.07
CA GLU A 96 -14.38 11.09 -0.78
C GLU A 96 -14.22 11.88 0.52
N SER A 97 -13.39 11.39 1.43
CA SER A 97 -13.11 12.03 2.71
C SER A 97 -11.65 11.87 3.08
N THR A 98 -11.03 12.94 3.57
CA THR A 98 -9.63 12.95 4.04
C THR A 98 -9.61 12.98 5.57
N SER A 99 -8.64 12.32 6.21
CA SER A 99 -8.47 12.33 7.68
C SER A 99 -8.19 13.71 8.30
N LEU A 100 -8.09 14.79 7.50
CA LEU A 100 -8.10 16.18 7.98
C LEU A 100 -9.45 16.61 8.60
N LYS A 101 -10.55 15.91 8.27
CA LYS A 101 -11.89 16.15 8.82
C LYS A 101 -12.30 15.01 9.75
N ILE A 102 -11.61 14.87 10.87
CA ILE A 102 -12.14 14.10 12.00
C ILE A 102 -13.05 15.04 12.79
N SER A 103 -14.36 14.85 12.68
CA SER A 103 -15.31 15.41 13.66
C SER A 103 -15.36 14.45 14.84
N ASN A 104 -14.82 14.88 15.99
CA ASN A 104 -15.12 14.29 17.29
C ASN A 104 -16.45 14.82 17.82
#